data_AF-A0A1W9U3S8-F1
#
_entry.id   AF-A0A1W9U3S8-F1
#
_cell.length_a   1.000
_cell.length_b   1.000
_cell.length_c   1.000
_cell.angle_alpha   90.00
_cell.angle_beta   90.00
_cell.angle_gamma   90.00
#
_symmetry.space_group_name_H-M   'P 1'
#
loop_
_entity.id
_entity.type
_entity.pdbx_description
1 polymer ?
#
loop_
_entity_poly.entity_id
_entity_poly.type
_entity_poly.pdbx_seq_one_letter_code
_entity_poly.pdbx_strand_id
1 'polypeptide(L)' 'MLNEATKKKPVVVIKSGRSEKGAVAVASHTGSLAGTDEVFDAIIRQYSVLREECIQDAIDWCKFLTQ' A
#
# COMPACT_ATOMS: atom_id res chain seq x y z
N MET A 1 -9.86 3.48 10.09
CA MET A 1 -8.45 3.25 10.44
C MET A 1 -7.50 4.20 9.70
N LEU A 2 -7.42 4.20 8.36
CA LEU A 2 -6.53 5.11 7.60
C LEU A 2 -6.76 6.60 7.89
N ASN A 3 -8.02 7.04 7.97
CA ASN A 3 -8.38 8.43 8.32
C ASN A 3 -7.77 8.90 9.65
N GLU A 4 -7.74 8.03 10.67
CA GLU A 4 -7.21 8.40 11.97
C GLU A 4 -5.69 8.33 12.01
N ALA A 5 -5.10 7.31 11.36
CA ALA A 5 -3.66 7.13 11.31
C ALA A 5 -2.98 8.31 10.59
N THR A 6 -3.47 8.66 9.40
CA THR A 6 -2.93 9.75 8.57
C THR A 6 -3.01 11.13 9.22
N LYS A 7 -3.95 11.34 10.17
CA LYS A 7 -4.04 12.56 10.98
C LYS A 7 -2.98 12.65 12.07
N LYS A 8 -2.41 11.52 12.49
CA LYS A 8 -1.48 11.43 13.61
C LYS A 8 -0.04 11.26 13.15
N LYS A 9 0.18 10.52 12.06
CA LYS A 9 1.50 10.19 11.53
C LYS A 9 1.44 10.03 10.01
N PRO A 10 2.52 10.34 9.28
CA PRO A 10 2.63 9.99 7.88
C PRO A 10 2.47 8.47 7.68
N VAL A 11 1.77 8.08 6.61
CA VAL A 11 1.52 6.67 6.28
C VAL A 11 2.07 6.40 4.88
N VAL A 12 3.01 5.45 4.80
CA VAL A 12 3.56 4.95 3.53
C VAL A 12 3.06 3.52 3.32
N VAL A 13 2.58 3.20 2.12
CA VAL A 13 2.01 1.90 1.76
C VAL A 13 2.70 1.31 0.55
N ILE A 14 3.04 0.02 0.65
CA ILE A 14 3.42 -0.82 -0.49
C ILE A 14 2.38 -1.92 -0.64
N LYS A 15 1.81 -2.05 -1.84
CA LYS A 15 0.86 -3.13 -2.15
C LYS A 15 1.60 -4.26 -2.88
N SER A 16 1.49 -5.47 -2.36
CA SER A 16 1.95 -6.69 -3.05
C SER A 16 0.89 -7.19 -4.04
N GLY A 17 1.32 -7.93 -5.06
CA GLY A 17 0.41 -8.56 -6.03
C GLY A 17 -0.37 -7.57 -6.90
N ARG A 18 0.29 -6.51 -7.38
CA ARG A 18 -0.32 -5.46 -8.21
C ARG A 18 -0.49 -5.88 -9.67
N SER A 19 0.41 -6.72 -10.16
CA SER A 19 0.29 -7.31 -11.49
C SER A 19 -0.64 -8.51 -11.45
N GLU A 20 -1.23 -8.88 -12.59
CA GLU A 20 -2.08 -10.05 -12.73
C GLU A 20 -1.39 -11.33 -12.20
N LYS A 21 -0.15 -11.57 -12.63
CA LYS A 21 0.66 -12.70 -12.13
C LYS A 21 0.89 -12.63 -10.62
N GLY A 22 1.15 -11.43 -10.10
CA GLY A 22 1.36 -11.21 -8.67
C GLY A 22 0.07 -11.42 -7.86
N ALA A 23 -1.08 -11.00 -8.39
CA ALA A 23 -2.38 -11.19 -7.77
C ALA A 23 -2.72 -12.68 -7.66
N VAL A 24 -2.47 -13.46 -8.72
CA VAL A 24 -2.60 -14.93 -8.70
C VAL A 24 -1.69 -15.56 -7.64
N ALA A 25 -0.42 -15.14 -7.60
CA ALA A 25 0.53 -15.65 -6.60
C ALA A 25 0.06 -15.35 -5.17
N VAL A 26 -0.38 -14.12 -4.88
CA VAL A 26 -0.88 -13.73 -3.55
C VAL A 26 -2.18 -14.46 -3.20
N ALA A 27 -3.08 -14.65 -4.16
CA ALA A 27 -4.32 -15.41 -3.95
C ALA A 27 -4.02 -16.87 -3.56
N SER A 28 -3.09 -17.52 -4.26
CA SER A 28 -2.67 -18.89 -3.93
C SER A 28 -2.02 -19.01 -2.55
N HIS A 29 -1.22 -18.01 -2.15
CA HIS A 29 -0.53 -18.01 -0.86
C HIS A 29 -1.46 -17.77 0.32
N THR A 30 -2.48 -16.92 0.15
CA THR A 30 -3.40 -16.54 1.23
C THR A 30 -4.68 -17.37 1.25
N GLY A 31 -4.97 -18.14 0.19
CA GLY A 31 -6.22 -18.87 0.04
C GLY A 31 -7.45 -17.97 -0.11
N SER A 32 -7.25 -16.69 -0.47
CA SER A 32 -8.29 -15.68 -0.54
C SER A 32 -8.27 -14.97 -1.90
N LEU A 33 -9.42 -14.39 -2.29
CA LEU A 33 -9.49 -13.58 -3.51
C LEU A 33 -8.58 -12.36 -3.35
N ALA A 34 -7.60 -12.21 -4.25
CA ALA A 34 -6.78 -11.01 -4.30
C ALA A 34 -7.65 -9.82 -4.71
N GLY A 35 -7.76 -8.82 -3.83
CA GLY A 35 -8.40 -7.55 -4.17
C GLY A 35 -7.65 -6.83 -5.30
N THR A 36 -8.40 -6.18 -6.18
CA THR A 36 -7.83 -5.50 -7.36
C THR A 36 -7.00 -4.29 -6.94
N ASP A 37 -5.96 -4.00 -7.72
CA ASP A 37 -5.06 -2.89 -7.42
C ASP A 37 -5.75 -1.54 -7.61
N GLU A 38 -6.68 -1.45 -8.56
CA GLU A 38 -7.44 -0.25 -8.90
C GLU A 38 -8.39 0.14 -7.75
N VAL A 39 -9.07 -0.83 -7.14
CA VAL A 39 -9.96 -0.58 -6.01
C VAL A 39 -9.14 -0.18 -4.79
N PHE A 40 -8.00 -0.84 -4.55
CA PHE A 40 -7.09 -0.45 -3.48
C PHE A 40 -6.60 0.99 -3.66
N ASP A 41 -6.18 1.35 -4.88
CA ASP A 41 -5.73 2.70 -5.24
C ASP A 41 -6.82 3.75 -5.00
N ALA A 42 -8.04 3.48 -5.49
CA ALA A 42 -9.18 4.37 -5.33
C ALA A 42 -9.55 4.63 -3.86
N ILE A 43 -9.38 3.62 -2.99
CA ILE A 43 -9.63 3.76 -1.56
C ILE A 43 -8.54 4.61 -0.90
N ILE A 44 -7.26 4.29 -1.13
CA ILE A 44 -6.18 4.99 -0.43
C ILE A 44 -6.03 6.45 -0.87
N ARG A 45 -6.39 6.79 -2.12
CA ARG A 45 -6.40 8.19 -2.62
C ARG A 45 -7.34 9.12 -1.87
N GLN A 46 -8.34 8.57 -1.17
CA GLN A 46 -9.24 9.36 -0.34
C GLN A 46 -8.59 9.79 0.98
N TYR A 47 -7.39 9.28 1.27
CA TYR A 47 -6.61 9.57 2.47
C TYR A 47 -5.23 10.09 2.07
N SER A 48 -4.60 10.87 2.94
CA SER A 48 -3.23 11.39 2.72
C SER A 48 -2.17 10.30 2.93
N VAL A 49 -2.23 9.24 2.13
CA VAL A 49 -1.32 8.09 2.15
C VAL A 49 -0.35 8.19 0.98
N LEU A 50 0.94 7.99 1.27
CA LEU A 50 2.00 7.89 0.26
C LEU A 50 2.07 6.44 -0.22
N ARG A 51 1.77 6.20 -1.49
CA ARG A 51 1.87 4.86 -2.09
C ARG A 51 3.21 4.74 -2.81
N GLU A 52 3.96 3.69 -2.48
CA GLU A 52 5.23 3.40 -3.11
C GLU A 52 5.26 2.00 -3.73
N GLU A 53 6.06 1.89 -4.78
CA GLU A 53 6.20 0.66 -5.57
C GLU A 53 7.45 -0.14 -5.21
N CYS A 54 8.47 0.57 -4.72
CA CYS A 54 9.75 0.04 -4.34
C CYS A 54 9.90 0.06 -2.82
N ILE A 55 10.40 -1.05 -2.27
CA ILE A 55 10.64 -1.12 -0.82
C ILE A 55 11.73 -0.16 -0.36
N GLN A 56 12.73 0.09 -1.21
CA GLN A 56 13.81 1.01 -0.91
C GLN A 56 13.27 2.43 -0.77
N ASP A 57 12.51 2.89 -1.76
CA ASP A 57 11.92 4.24 -1.77
C ASP A 57 10.95 4.42 -0.59
N ALA A 58 10.14 3.41 -0.28
CA ALA A 58 9.25 3.46 0.88
C ALA A 58 10.00 3.62 2.22
N ILE A 59 11.14 2.93 2.38
CA ILE A 59 11.99 3.05 3.56
C ILE A 59 12.61 4.45 3.61
N ASP A 60 13.06 4.97 2.48
CA ASP A 60 13.68 6.30 2.42
C ASP A 60 12.67 7.41 2.70
N TRP A 61 11.42 7.27 2.22
CA TRP A 61 10.30 8.10 2.66
C TRP A 61 10.05 8.02 4.15
N CYS A 62 10.04 6.81 4.73
CA CYS A 62 9.85 6.67 6.17
C CYS A 62 10.94 7.42 6.94
N LYS A 63 12.21 7.30 6.56
CA LYS A 63 13.32 8.04 7.19
C LYS A 63 13.11 9.55 7.07
N PHE A 64 12.82 10.03 5.85
CA PHE A 64 12.62 11.45 5.58
C PHE A 64 11.50 12.05 6.43
N LEU A 65 10.37 11.34 6.55
CA LEU A 65 9.17 11.80 7.26
C LEU A 65 9.26 11.70 8.79
N THR A 66 10.31 11.06 9.33
CA THR A 66 10.53 10.89 10.77
C THR A 66 11.60 11.82 11.36
N GLN A 67 12.19 12.67 10.53
CA GLN A 67 13.11 13.72 10.97
C GLN A 67 12.39 14.90 11.62
#